data_AF-A0A353TCQ5-F1
#
_entry.id   AF-A0A353TCQ5-F1
#
_cell.length_a   1.000
_cell.length_b   1.000
_cell.length_c   1.000
_cell.angle_alpha   90.00
_cell.angle_beta   90.00
_cell.angle_gamma   90.00
#
_symmetry.space_group_name_H-M   'P 1'
#
loop_
_entity.id
_entity.type
_entity.pdbx_description
1 polymer ?
#
loop_
_entity_poly.entity_id
_entity_poly.type
_entity_poly.pdbx_seq_one_letter_code
_entity_poly.pdbx_strand_id
1 'polypeptide(L)' 'MNNSFFSKFTPKEPKFFPLLKGIVEVIKSASYLMLEFVEKGNHANAADYYKKIKDEERKGDTLSNKIFDELNATFIT' A
#
# COMPACT_ATOMS: atom_id res chain seq x y z
N MET A 1 -6.62 17.84 -35.56
CA MET A 1 -7.87 18.08 -34.79
C MET A 1 -7.98 17.03 -33.72
N ASN A 2 -7.86 17.42 -32.44
CA ASN A 2 -8.40 16.70 -31.28
C ASN A 2 -8.30 17.64 -30.08
N ASN A 3 -9.12 18.69 -30.12
CA ASN A 3 -9.38 19.56 -28.97
C ASN A 3 -10.27 18.80 -28.00
N SER A 4 -9.69 17.85 -27.28
CA SER A 4 -10.43 17.07 -26.30
C SER A 4 -10.30 17.73 -24.94
N PHE A 5 -11.02 18.83 -24.74
CA PHE A 5 -11.33 19.31 -23.38
C PHE A 5 -11.90 18.16 -22.53
N PHE A 6 -12.55 17.19 -23.19
CA PHE A 6 -13.08 15.96 -22.62
C PHE A 6 -12.06 14.84 -22.36
N SER A 7 -10.84 14.85 -22.93
CA SER A 7 -9.80 13.86 -22.58
C SER A 7 -9.14 14.16 -21.23
N LYS A 8 -9.43 15.32 -20.63
CA LYS A 8 -9.17 15.55 -19.20
C LYS A 8 -10.11 14.77 -18.30
N PHE A 9 -11.30 14.42 -18.81
CA PHE A 9 -12.35 13.68 -18.12
C PHE A 9 -12.40 12.20 -18.52
N THR A 10 -11.57 11.75 -19.47
CA THR A 10 -11.43 10.30 -19.70
C THR A 10 -10.92 9.66 -18.41
N PRO A 11 -11.56 8.58 -17.93
CA PRO A 11 -11.10 7.86 -16.75
C PRO A 11 -9.64 7.50 -16.98
N LYS A 12 -8.75 8.10 -16.19
CA LYS A 12 -7.39 7.57 -16.07
C LYS A 12 -7.61 6.15 -15.55
N GLU A 13 -6.97 5.16 -16.19
CA GLU A 13 -7.01 3.72 -15.90
C GLU A 13 -7.32 3.38 -14.42
N PRO A 14 -7.82 2.17 -14.09
CA PRO A 14 -8.19 1.80 -12.73
C PRO A 14 -6.96 1.70 -11.80
N LYS A 15 -6.30 2.81 -11.51
CA LYS A 15 -5.08 2.97 -10.70
C LYS A 15 -5.30 2.52 -9.27
N PHE A 16 -6.54 2.64 -8.79
CA PHE A 16 -6.91 2.26 -7.44
C PHE A 16 -6.80 0.77 -7.22
N PHE A 17 -7.16 -0.08 -8.18
CA PHE A 17 -7.09 -1.54 -7.98
C PHE A 17 -5.65 -2.04 -7.76
N PRO A 18 -4.64 -1.67 -8.57
CA PRO A 18 -3.24 -1.98 -8.29
C PRO A 18 -2.74 -1.41 -6.96
N LEU A 19 -3.13 -0.18 -6.59
CA LEU A 19 -2.73 0.42 -5.32
C LEU A 19 -3.32 -0.32 -4.12
N LEU A 20 -4.62 -0.64 -4.16
CA LEU A 20 -5.32 -1.40 -3.13
C LEU A 20 -4.76 -2.82 -3.04
N LYS A 21 -4.48 -3.47 -4.17
CA LYS A 21 -3.80 -4.77 -4.20
C LYS A 21 -2.41 -4.67 -3.54
N GLY A 22 -1.67 -3.60 -3.81
CA GLY A 22 -0.38 -3.32 -3.16
C GLY A 22 -0.49 -3.25 -1.64
N ILE A 23 -1.51 -2.55 -1.11
CA ILE A 23 -1.78 -2.50 0.33
C ILE A 23 -2.09 -3.90 0.88
N VAL A 24 -2.92 -4.69 0.20
CA VAL A 24 -3.26 -6.04 0.63
C VAL A 24 -2.01 -6.92 0.73
N GLU A 25 -1.09 -6.84 -0.23
CA GLU A 25 0.16 -7.60 -0.18
C GLU A 25 1.07 -7.18 0.99
N VAL A 26 1.14 -5.88 1.31
CA VAL A 26 1.88 -5.39 2.48
C VAL A 26 1.26 -5.90 3.78
N ILE A 27 -0.07 -5.81 3.92
CA ILE A 27 -0.79 -6.31 5.10
C ILE A 27 -0.56 -7.82 5.27
N LYS A 28 -0.64 -8.57 4.17
CA LYS A 28 -0.39 -10.01 4.16
C LYS A 28 1.05 -10.33 4.58
N SER A 29 2.04 -9.61 4.06
CA SER A 29 3.45 -9.77 4.42
C SER A 29 3.68 -9.50 5.92
N ALA A 30 3.17 -8.36 6.41
CA ALA A 30 3.24 -8.00 7.83
C ALA A 30 2.58 -9.07 8.71
N SER A 31 1.42 -9.60 8.30
CA SER A 31 0.70 -10.65 9.03
C SER A 31 1.52 -11.94 9.12
N TYR A 32 2.19 -12.36 8.04
CA TYR A 32 3.09 -13.52 8.09
C TYR A 32 4.30 -13.29 8.99
N LEU A 33 4.90 -12.09 8.97
CA LEU A 33 6.00 -11.74 9.87
C LEU A 33 5.56 -11.77 11.34
N MET A 34 4.35 -11.29 11.64
CA MET A 34 3.78 -11.34 12.98
C MET A 34 3.53 -12.78 13.45
N LEU A 35 2.94 -13.62 12.59
CA LEU A 35 2.72 -15.05 12.90
C LEU A 35 4.06 -15.76 13.14
N GLU A 36 5.05 -15.53 12.26
CA GLU A 36 6.38 -16.11 12.43
C GLU A 36 7.05 -15.65 13.72
N PHE A 37 6.87 -14.37 14.10
CA PHE A 37 7.39 -13.85 15.35
C PHE A 37 6.72 -14.49 16.58
N VAL A 38 5.41 -14.77 16.52
CA VAL A 38 4.73 -15.49 17.61
C VAL A 38 5.26 -16.92 17.74
N GLU A 39 5.55 -17.61 16.64
CA GLU A 39 6.02 -19.00 16.65
C GLU A 39 7.50 -19.15 17.01
N LYS A 40 8.36 -18.26 16.49
CA LYS A 40 9.84 -18.40 16.55
C LYS A 40 10.53 -17.28 17.33
N GLY A 41 9.76 -16.32 17.82
CA GLY A 41 10.26 -15.17 18.55
C GLY A 41 10.91 -15.56 19.87
N ASN A 42 12.04 -14.94 20.15
CA ASN A 42 12.73 -15.01 21.42
C ASN A 42 13.45 -13.69 21.69
N HIS A 43 14.06 -13.55 22.86
CA HIS A 43 14.67 -12.29 23.28
C HIS A 43 15.80 -11.82 22.34
N ALA A 44 16.51 -12.75 21.69
CA ALA A 44 17.62 -12.41 20.80
C ALA A 44 17.16 -11.89 19.43
N ASN A 45 16.06 -12.42 18.88
CA ASN A 45 15.58 -12.07 17.54
C ASN A 45 14.40 -11.08 17.52
N ALA A 46 13.84 -10.73 18.69
CA ALA A 46 12.68 -9.85 18.80
C ALA A 46 12.90 -8.48 18.15
N ALA A 47 14.09 -7.88 18.31
CA ALA A 47 14.42 -6.59 17.71
C ALA A 47 14.41 -6.64 16.17
N ASP A 48 14.88 -7.75 15.58
CA ASP A 48 14.91 -7.94 14.13
C ASP A 48 13.49 -8.11 13.57
N TYR A 49 12.64 -8.90 14.22
CA TYR A 49 11.24 -9.03 13.83
C TYR A 49 10.50 -7.69 13.93
N TYR A 50 10.72 -6.93 15.02
CA TYR A 50 10.16 -5.59 15.17
C TYR A 50 10.57 -4.66 14.02
N LYS A 51 11.85 -4.67 13.65
CA LYS A 51 12.36 -3.87 12.54
C LYS A 51 11.69 -4.24 11.22
N LYS A 52 11.60 -5.54 10.90
CA LYS A 52 10.95 -6.04 9.68
C LYS A 52 9.46 -5.65 9.63
N ILE A 53 8.74 -5.79 10.73
CA ILE A 53 7.32 -5.40 10.82
C ILE A 53 7.18 -3.88 10.64
N LYS A 54 8.06 -3.08 11.25
CA LYS A 54 8.05 -1.61 11.09
C LYS A 54 8.37 -1.19 9.65
N ASP A 55 9.22 -1.92 8.96
CA ASP A 55 9.51 -1.65 7.54
C ASP A 55 8.31 -1.93 6.64
N GLU A 56 7.53 -2.98 6.91
CA GLU A 56 6.25 -3.21 6.22
C GLU A 56 5.22 -2.12 6.55
N GLU A 57 5.14 -1.66 7.80
CA GLU A 57 4.26 -0.55 8.17
C GLU A 57 4.59 0.74 7.41
N ARG A 58 5.87 1.09 7.27
CA ARG A 58 6.30 2.27 6.49
C ARG A 58 5.91 2.17 5.01
N LYS A 59 6.01 0.97 4.43
CA LYS A 59 5.56 0.71 3.05
C LYS A 59 4.05 0.91 2.94
N GLY A 60 3.30 0.39 3.91
CA GLY A 60 1.85 0.55 3.98
C GLY A 60 1.42 2.01 4.10
N ASP A 61 2.10 2.79 4.94
CA ASP A 61 1.87 4.22 5.11
C ASP A 61 2.11 4.99 3.79
N THR A 62 3.24 4.71 3.11
CA THR A 62 3.56 5.32 1.82
C THR A 62 2.48 5.03 0.77
N LEU A 63 2.01 3.79 0.69
CA LEU A 63 0.93 3.41 -0.24
C LEU A 63 -0.40 4.06 0.14
N SER A 64 -0.71 4.16 1.43
CA SER A 64 -1.94 4.78 1.92
C SER A 64 -1.99 6.27 1.58
N ASN A 65 -0.88 7.00 1.82
CA ASN A 65 -0.75 8.39 1.41
C ASN A 65 -0.95 8.57 -0.09
N LYS A 66 -0.33 7.71 -0.91
CA LYS A 66 -0.51 7.74 -2.37
C LYS A 66 -1.95 7.49 -2.81
N ILE A 67 -2.68 6.60 -2.14
CA ILE A 67 -4.10 6.38 -2.42
C ILE A 67 -4.90 7.63 -2.09
N PHE A 68 -4.65 8.26 -0.94
CA PHE A 68 -5.33 9.50 -0.58
C PHE A 68 -5.03 10.64 -1.57
N ASP A 69 -3.78 10.77 -2.02
CA ASP A 69 -3.42 11.75 -3.05
C ASP A 69 -4.19 11.52 -4.36
N GLU A 70 -4.27 10.28 -4.84
CA GLU A 70 -5.02 9.95 -6.06
C GLU A 70 -6.53 10.12 -5.87
N LEU A 71 -7.09 9.79 -4.70
CA LEU A 71 -8.50 10.05 -4.38
C LEU A 71 -8.81 11.55 -4.38
N ASN A 72 -7.95 12.36 -3.77
CA ASN A 72 -8.11 13.82 -3.73
C ASN A 72 -7.94 14.48 -5.11
N ALA A 73 -7.12 13.89 -5.98
CA ALA A 73 -6.84 14.41 -7.32
C ALA A 73 -7.80 13.90 -8.41
N THR A 74 -8.69 12.95 -8.10
CA THR A 74 -9.54 12.29 -9.10
C THR A 74 -11.02 12.54 -8.81
N PHE A 75 -11.75 13.01 -9.81
CA PHE A 75 -13.19 13.31 -9.69
C PHE A 75 -14.10 12.09 -9.87
N ILE A 76 -13.63 11.05 -10.59
CA ILE A 76 -14.36 9.81 -10.87
C ILE A 76 -13.46 8.63 -10.47
N THR A 77 -13.88 7.85 -9.48
CA THR A 77 -13.13 6.72 -8.90
C THR A 77 -13.66 5.37 -9.36
#